data_AF-A0A7V4MSG1-F1
#
_entry.id   AF-A0A7V4MSG1-F1
#
_cell.length_a   1.000
_cell.length_b   1.000
_cell.length_c   1.000
_cell.angle_alpha   90.00
_cell.angle_beta   90.00
_cell.angle_gamma   90.00
#
_symmetry.space_group_name_H-M   'P 1'
#
loop_
_entity.id
_entity.type
_entity.pdbx_description
1 polymer ?
#
loop_
_entity_poly.entity_id
_entity_poly.type
_entity_poly.pdbx_seq_one_letter_code
_entity_poly.pdbx_strand_id
1 'polypeptide(L)'
;WGLAFKPNTDDIREAPGIEIGRLLLHQGVHVRGYDPVAMENSRAALPGLELARDPYDLVTGCHALVVCTEWNEFKHLDMARIRDLMALPFIIDGRNLYDAEEMRRLGFTYRGMGQGHAPESECK
;
A
#
# COMPACT_ATOMS: atom_id res chain seq x y z
N TRP A 1 -0.06 -2.65 0.02
CA TRP A 1 -0.09 -3.88 0.82
C TRP A 1 -1.47 -4.09 1.43
N GLY A 2 -1.78 -5.32 1.80
CA GLY A 2 -3.12 -5.76 2.19
C GLY A 2 -3.91 -6.22 0.97
N LEU A 3 -4.14 -7.52 0.87
CA LEU A 3 -4.91 -8.16 -0.19
C LEU A 3 -6.17 -8.83 0.37
N ALA A 4 -6.14 -9.27 1.63
CA ALA A 4 -7.32 -9.75 2.33
C ALA A 4 -8.32 -8.62 2.62
N PHE A 5 -9.61 -8.93 2.73
CA PHE A 5 -10.64 -7.92 3.02
C PHE A 5 -10.51 -7.29 4.43
N LYS A 6 -9.91 -8.05 5.37
CA LYS A 6 -9.61 -7.65 6.74
C LYS A 6 -8.39 -8.44 7.27
N PRO A 7 -7.80 -8.06 8.42
CA PRO A 7 -6.73 -8.84 9.03
C PRO A 7 -7.16 -10.25 9.48
N ASN A 8 -6.17 -11.12 9.63
CA ASN A 8 -6.25 -12.51 10.12
C ASN A 8 -7.11 -13.45 9.26
N THR A 9 -7.19 -13.21 7.95
CA THR A 9 -7.88 -14.10 7.00
C THR A 9 -7.21 -14.04 5.64
N ASP A 10 -7.33 -15.11 4.87
CA ASP A 10 -6.96 -15.19 3.46
C ASP A 10 -8.14 -14.86 2.52
N ASP A 11 -9.29 -14.50 3.07
CA ASP A 11 -10.48 -14.18 2.30
C ASP A 11 -10.28 -12.85 1.56
N ILE A 12 -10.34 -12.95 0.24
CA ILE A 12 -10.15 -11.84 -0.70
C ILE A 12 -11.45 -11.42 -1.39
N ARG A 13 -12.58 -12.05 -1.04
CA ARG A 13 -13.88 -11.70 -1.63
C ARG A 13 -14.21 -10.26 -1.23
N GLU A 14 -14.54 -9.45 -2.24
CA GLU A 14 -14.83 -8.02 -2.08
C GLU A 14 -13.69 -7.23 -1.43
N ALA A 15 -12.46 -7.75 -1.46
CA ALA A 15 -11.33 -7.07 -0.86
C ALA A 15 -10.95 -5.81 -1.65
N PRO A 16 -10.87 -4.62 -1.01
CA PRO A 16 -10.52 -3.38 -1.69
C PRO A 16 -9.17 -3.43 -2.40
N GLY A 17 -8.19 -4.16 -1.83
CA GLY A 17 -6.86 -4.30 -2.43
C GLY A 17 -6.88 -5.01 -3.78
N ILE A 18 -7.74 -6.02 -3.94
CA ILE A 18 -7.90 -6.75 -5.21
C ILE A 18 -8.58 -5.86 -6.25
N GLU A 19 -9.63 -5.13 -5.87
CA GLU A 19 -10.36 -4.27 -6.80
C GLU A 19 -9.51 -3.09 -7.27
N ILE A 20 -8.81 -2.40 -6.35
CA ILE A 20 -7.87 -1.32 -6.69
C ILE A 20 -6.76 -1.85 -7.61
N GLY A 21 -6.18 -3.01 -7.27
CA GLY A 21 -5.15 -3.63 -8.11
C GLY A 21 -5.64 -3.94 -9.52
N ARG A 22 -6.87 -4.46 -9.65
CA ARG A 22 -7.51 -4.74 -10.94
C ARG A 22 -7.70 -3.49 -11.79
N LEU A 23 -8.21 -2.41 -11.19
CA LEU A 23 -8.41 -1.14 -11.89
C LEU A 23 -7.08 -0.55 -12.36
N LEU A 24 -6.03 -0.58 -11.53
CA LEU A 24 -4.70 -0.09 -11.87
C LEU A 24 -4.06 -0.91 -13.00
N LEU A 25 -4.15 -2.23 -12.94
CA LEU A 25 -3.67 -3.11 -14.02
C LEU A 25 -4.39 -2.82 -15.34
N HIS A 26 -5.70 -2.58 -15.30
CA HIS A 26 -6.47 -2.21 -16.48
C HIS A 26 -6.04 -0.86 -17.10
N GLN A 27 -5.46 0.03 -16.30
CA GLN A 27 -4.86 1.29 -16.78
C GLN A 27 -3.40 1.13 -17.24
N GLY A 28 -2.87 -0.10 -17.29
CA GLY A 28 -1.49 -0.38 -17.71
C GLY A 28 -0.43 -0.07 -16.63
N VAL A 29 -0.85 0.11 -15.38
CA VAL A 29 0.07 0.34 -14.26
C VAL A 29 0.73 -0.98 -13.86
N HIS A 30 2.00 -0.94 -13.51
CA HIS A 30 2.68 -2.07 -12.89
C HIS A 30 2.28 -2.17 -11.41
N VAL A 31 1.56 -3.23 -11.03
CA VAL A 31 1.02 -3.40 -9.68
C VAL A 31 1.72 -4.53 -8.97
N ARG A 32 2.20 -4.23 -7.76
CA ARG A 32 2.73 -5.21 -6.81
C ARG A 32 1.83 -5.35 -5.60
N GLY A 33 1.76 -6.56 -5.05
CA GLY A 33 0.95 -6.90 -3.88
C GLY A 33 1.73 -7.67 -2.83
N TYR A 34 1.43 -7.40 -1.56
CA TYR A 34 1.86 -8.20 -0.43
C TYR A 34 0.74 -8.26 0.61
N ASP A 35 0.54 -9.45 1.16
CA ASP A 35 -0.34 -9.74 2.29
C ASP A 35 0.26 -10.89 3.11
N PRO A 36 0.20 -10.87 4.45
CA PRO A 36 0.77 -11.94 5.26
C PRO A 36 0.12 -13.32 5.05
N VAL A 37 -1.14 -13.39 4.61
CA VAL A 37 -1.91 -14.64 4.57
C VAL A 37 -2.59 -14.88 3.21
N ALA A 38 -2.98 -13.83 2.48
CA ALA A 38 -3.80 -13.95 1.28
C ALA A 38 -3.04 -14.11 -0.06
N MET A 39 -1.74 -14.40 -0.04
CA MET A 39 -0.89 -14.36 -1.25
C MET A 39 -1.36 -15.34 -2.34
N GLU A 40 -1.65 -16.59 -1.98
CA GLU A 40 -2.03 -17.63 -2.94
C GLU A 40 -3.38 -17.33 -3.60
N ASN A 41 -4.39 -17.00 -2.80
CA ASN A 41 -5.72 -16.62 -3.30
C ASN A 41 -5.63 -15.37 -4.21
N SER A 42 -4.79 -14.41 -3.85
CA SER A 42 -4.59 -13.19 -4.65
C SER A 42 -3.96 -13.47 -6.01
N ARG A 43 -2.99 -14.40 -6.06
CA ARG A 43 -2.36 -14.84 -7.32
C ARG A 43 -3.40 -15.37 -8.30
N ALA A 44 -4.31 -16.23 -7.81
CA ALA A 44 -5.35 -16.83 -8.62
C ALA A 44 -6.40 -15.80 -9.07
N ALA A 45 -6.77 -14.87 -8.20
CA ALA A 45 -7.79 -13.87 -8.48
C ALA A 45 -7.32 -12.72 -9.38
N LEU A 46 -6.02 -12.42 -9.40
CA LEU A 46 -5.46 -11.31 -10.17
C LEU A 46 -4.13 -11.68 -10.85
N PRO A 47 -4.16 -12.42 -11.99
CA PRO A 47 -2.95 -12.93 -12.65
C PRO A 47 -1.91 -11.89 -13.10
N GLY A 48 -2.28 -10.61 -13.20
CA GLY A 48 -1.36 -9.51 -13.53
C GLY A 48 -0.67 -8.87 -12.31
N LEU A 49 -1.03 -9.28 -11.10
CA LEU A 49 -0.43 -8.78 -9.86
C LEU A 49 0.92 -9.45 -9.62
N GLU A 50 2.00 -8.68 -9.59
CA GLU A 50 3.28 -9.17 -9.10
C GLU A 50 3.22 -9.31 -7.57
N LEU A 51 3.49 -10.50 -7.05
CA LEU A 51 3.46 -10.75 -5.61
C LEU A 51 4.86 -10.63 -5.02
N ALA A 52 5.05 -9.65 -4.14
CA ALA A 52 6.30 -9.41 -3.44
C ALA A 52 6.54 -10.43 -2.33
N ARG A 53 7.80 -10.63 -1.95
CA ARG A 53 8.20 -11.62 -0.94
C ARG A 53 7.95 -11.15 0.49
N ASP A 54 8.13 -9.85 0.71
CA ASP A 54 7.99 -9.19 2.00
C ASP A 54 7.59 -7.70 1.80
N PRO A 55 7.23 -6.97 2.87
CA PRO A 55 6.86 -5.56 2.77
C PRO A 55 7.94 -4.64 2.21
N TYR A 56 9.23 -4.94 2.42
CA TYR A 56 10.35 -4.13 1.93
C TYR A 56 10.61 -4.37 0.44
N ASP A 57 10.53 -5.63 0.01
CA ASP A 57 10.55 -6.04 -1.40
C ASP A 57 9.41 -5.36 -2.18
N LEU A 58 8.21 -5.32 -1.59
CA LEU A 58 7.04 -4.67 -2.18
C LEU A 58 7.31 -3.22 -2.57
N VAL A 59 7.87 -2.43 -1.65
CA VAL A 59 8.00 -0.98 -1.83
C VAL A 59 9.23 -0.57 -2.66
N THR A 60 10.17 -1.50 -2.89
CA THR A 60 11.43 -1.21 -3.57
C THR A 60 11.20 -0.71 -5.00
N GLY A 61 11.54 0.55 -5.26
CA GLY A 61 11.33 1.22 -6.55
C GLY A 61 9.87 1.57 -6.87
N CYS A 62 8.94 1.42 -5.92
CA CYS A 62 7.55 1.82 -6.12
C CYS A 62 7.37 3.34 -6.01
N HIS A 63 6.47 3.88 -6.83
CA HIS A 63 6.12 5.31 -6.83
C HIS A 63 5.03 5.66 -5.82
N ALA A 64 4.22 4.68 -5.44
CA ALA A 64 3.16 4.85 -4.47
C ALA A 64 2.91 3.52 -3.74
N LEU A 65 2.49 3.64 -2.48
CA LEU A 65 2.04 2.55 -1.65
C LEU A 65 0.57 2.80 -1.27
N VAL A 66 -0.30 1.83 -1.54
CA VAL A 66 -1.70 1.85 -1.11
C VAL A 66 -1.88 0.89 0.06
N VAL A 67 -2.45 1.37 1.17
CA VAL A 67 -2.78 0.58 2.35
C VAL A 67 -4.24 0.16 2.30
N CYS A 68 -4.48 -1.13 2.06
CA CYS A 68 -5.84 -1.66 1.88
C CYS A 68 -6.33 -2.49 3.08
N THR A 69 -5.41 -2.95 3.93
CA THR A 69 -5.74 -3.83 5.08
C THR A 69 -4.79 -3.53 6.24
N GLU A 70 -5.33 -3.35 7.43
CA GLU A 70 -4.67 -2.89 8.65
C GLU A 70 -3.99 -3.99 9.46
N TRP A 71 -3.17 -4.81 8.78
CA TRP A 71 -2.40 -5.86 9.45
C TRP A 71 -1.46 -5.26 10.51
N ASN A 72 -1.39 -5.92 11.68
CA ASN A 72 -0.50 -5.47 12.76
C ASN A 72 0.97 -5.48 12.35
N GLU A 73 1.38 -6.37 11.44
CA GLU A 73 2.74 -6.39 10.89
C GLU A 73 3.13 -5.03 10.29
N PHE A 74 2.23 -4.40 9.53
CA PHE A 74 2.51 -3.14 8.85
C PHE A 74 2.74 -1.98 9.84
N LYS A 75 2.14 -2.03 11.03
CA LYS A 75 2.33 -1.00 12.08
C LYS A 75 3.73 -0.96 12.67
N HIS A 76 4.49 -2.06 12.56
CA HIS A 76 5.78 -2.21 13.22
C HIS A 76 6.95 -2.17 12.23
N LEU A 77 6.72 -1.73 10.99
CA LEU A 77 7.76 -1.61 9.97
C LEU A 77 8.60 -0.35 10.19
N ASP A 78 9.86 -0.42 9.76
CA ASP A 78 10.74 0.76 9.72
C ASP A 78 10.35 1.65 8.53
N MET A 79 9.51 2.65 8.82
CA MET A 79 9.00 3.55 7.80
C MET A 79 10.09 4.46 7.19
N ALA A 80 11.20 4.73 7.89
CA ALA A 80 12.31 5.46 7.31
C ALA A 80 13.01 4.61 6.24
N ARG A 81 13.21 3.31 6.50
CA ARG A 81 13.70 2.37 5.50
C ARG A 81 12.74 2.21 4.33
N ILE A 82 11.43 2.14 4.58
CA ILE A 82 10.41 2.07 3.52
C ILE A 82 10.53 3.29 2.59
N ARG A 83 10.65 4.50 3.15
CA ARG A 83 10.85 5.74 2.36
C ARG A 83 12.05 5.64 1.43
N ASP A 84 13.19 5.19 1.95
CA ASP A 84 14.46 5.15 1.22
C ASP A 84 14.46 4.08 0.11
N LEU A 85 13.61 3.06 0.23
CA LEU A 85 13.44 2.03 -0.80
C LEU A 85 12.49 2.46 -1.93
N MET A 86 11.58 3.40 -1.69
CA MET A 86 10.62 3.86 -2.69
C MET A 86 11.26 4.79 -3.72
N ALA A 87 10.79 4.72 -4.96
CA ALA A 87 11.18 5.68 -6.01
C ALA A 87 10.56 7.06 -5.75
N LEU A 88 9.31 7.07 -5.29
CA LEU A 88 8.62 8.25 -4.77
C LEU A 88 7.90 7.86 -3.47
N PRO A 89 8.14 8.53 -2.34
CA PRO A 89 7.55 8.15 -1.05
C PRO A 89 6.10 8.64 -0.93
N PHE A 90 5.20 8.18 -1.81
CA PHE A 90 3.78 8.50 -1.77
C PHE A 90 2.99 7.39 -1.08
N ILE A 91 2.20 7.72 -0.06
CA ILE A 91 1.32 6.76 0.63
C ILE A 91 -0.13 7.21 0.53
N ILE A 92 -0.99 6.30 0.07
CA ILE A 92 -2.45 6.39 0.15
C ILE A 92 -2.90 5.39 1.22
N ASP A 93 -3.37 5.89 2.35
CA ASP A 93 -3.78 5.06 3.47
C ASP A 93 -5.30 4.97 3.58
N GLY A 94 -5.86 3.90 3.01
CA GLY A 94 -7.29 3.60 3.06
C GLY A 94 -7.80 3.21 4.45
N ARG A 95 -6.89 2.91 5.39
CA ARG A 95 -7.20 2.42 6.73
C ARG A 95 -6.80 3.38 7.85
N ASN A 96 -6.16 4.50 7.50
CA ASN A 96 -5.55 5.43 8.46
C ASN A 96 -4.66 4.67 9.48
N LEU A 97 -3.86 3.74 8.97
CA LEU A 97 -2.96 2.91 9.75
C LEU A 97 -1.84 3.73 10.41
N TYR A 98 -1.36 4.76 9.70
CA TYR A 98 -0.27 5.62 10.14
C TYR A 98 -0.75 7.00 10.59
N ASP A 99 -0.01 7.59 11.53
CA ASP A 99 -0.16 8.99 11.90
C ASP A 99 0.30 9.90 10.75
N ALA A 100 -0.57 10.82 10.33
CA ALA A 100 -0.33 11.63 9.15
C ALA A 100 0.80 12.66 9.35
N GLU A 101 0.95 13.21 10.56
CA GLU A 101 2.01 14.18 10.85
C GLU A 101 3.37 13.48 10.92
N GLU A 102 3.42 12.29 11.50
CA GLU A 102 4.59 11.43 11.52
C GLU A 102 5.08 11.11 10.12
N MET A 103 4.19 10.61 9.25
CA MET A 103 4.56 10.22 7.88
C MET A 103 5.06 11.42 7.08
N ARG A 104 4.43 12.59 7.23
CA ARG A 104 4.91 13.83 6.60
C ARG A 104 6.28 14.24 7.13
N ARG A 105 6.51 14.16 8.45
CA ARG A 105 7.80 14.48 9.07
C ARG A 105 8.91 13.54 8.61
N LEU A 106 8.60 12.28 8.38
CA LEU A 106 9.52 11.31 7.78
C LEU A 106 9.81 11.60 6.30
N GLY A 107 9.02 12.43 5.63
CA GLY A 107 9.22 12.84 4.24
C GLY A 107 8.32 12.14 3.23
N PHE A 108 7.24 11.49 3.67
CA PHE A 108 6.24 10.93 2.77
C PHE A 108 5.23 12.00 2.33
N THR A 109 4.81 11.91 1.06
CA THR A 109 3.53 12.48 0.63
C THR A 109 2.43 11.55 1.11
N TYR A 110 1.77 11.91 2.21
CA TYR A 110 0.77 11.06 2.87
C TYR A 110 -0.67 11.54 2.63
N ARG A 111 -1.54 10.61 2.24
CA ARG A 111 -2.96 10.81 1.98
C ARG A 111 -3.78 9.77 2.75
N GLY A 112 -4.33 10.17 3.90
CA GLY A 112 -5.26 9.35 4.69
C GLY A 112 -6.73 9.70 4.40
N MET A 113 -7.63 8.73 4.58
CA MET A 113 -9.07 8.93 4.38
C MET A 113 -9.64 9.90 5.42
N GLY A 114 -10.31 10.96 4.94
CA GLY A 114 -10.95 11.96 5.80
C GLY A 114 -9.97 12.90 6.52
N GLN A 115 -8.66 12.85 6.23
CA GLN A 115 -7.65 13.61 6.98
C GLN A 115 -7.30 14.98 6.39
N GLY A 116 -8.03 15.46 5.39
CA GLY A 116 -7.68 16.67 4.66
C GLY A 116 -6.31 16.55 3.96
N HIS A 117 -6.03 17.48 3.05
CA HIS A 117 -4.76 17.51 2.34
C HIS A 117 -4.11 18.85 2.62
N ALA A 118 -2.88 18.84 3.13
CA ALA A 118 -2.09 20.06 3.17
C ALA A 118 -2.01 20.61 1.73
N PRO A 119 -2.24 21.93 1.53
CA PRO A 119 -2.18 22.52 0.21
C PRO A 119 -0.82 22.22 -0.41
N GLU A 120 -0.82 21.88 -1.70
CA GLU A 120 0.42 21.67 -2.46
C GLU A 120 1.26 22.93 -2.31
N SER A 121 2.41 22.81 -1.64
CA SER A 121 3.40 23.89 -1.68
C SER A 121 3.95 23.88 -3.09
N GLU A 122 3.74 24.97 -3.84
CA GLU A 122 4.27 25.14 -5.19
C GLU A 122 5.72 24.65 -5.26
N CYS A 123 5.96 23.67 -6.12
CA CYS A 123 7.30 23.30 -6.53
C CYS A 123 7.92 24.55 -7.16
N LYS A 124 8.88 25.17 -6.47
CA LYS A 124 9.72 26.22 -7.05
C LYS A 124 10.80 25.61 -7.93
#